data_AF-A0A3S2TRH5-F1
#
_entry.id   AF-A0A3S2TRH5-F1
#
_cell.length_a   1.000
_cell.length_b   1.000
_cell.length_c   1.000
_cell.angle_alpha   90.00
_cell.angle_beta   90.00
_cell.angle_gamma   90.00
#
_symmetry.space_group_name_H-M   'P 1'
#
loop_
_entity.id
_entity.type
_entity.pdbx_description
1 polymer ?
#
loop_
_entity_poly.entity_id
_entity_poly.type
_entity_poly.pdbx_seq_one_letter_code
_entity_poly.pdbx_strand_id
1 'polypeptide(L)'
;MFIDEIFKGTNTVERIAAAESVLNYLNDCKQTRVMAATHDIELTEMLASKYTNYHFREYISNDEIYFDYLIKDGASNTRNAIELLRITNFPKKVYDDALKKIAEQSK
;
A
#
# COMPACT_ATOMS: atom_id res chain seq x y z
N MET A 1 -10.91 15.26 -7.15
CA MET A 1 -11.36 14.52 -5.97
C MET A 1 -10.15 13.81 -5.40
N PHE A 2 -9.87 14.03 -4.12
CA PHE A 2 -8.83 13.32 -3.39
C PHE A 2 -9.53 12.38 -2.41
N ILE A 3 -9.13 11.12 -2.40
CA ILE A 3 -9.70 10.12 -1.51
C ILE A 3 -8.58 9.40 -0.78
N ASP A 4 -8.71 9.29 0.53
CA ASP A 4 -7.72 8.65 1.40
C ASP A 4 -8.34 7.40 2.01
N GLU A 5 -7.82 6.22 1.65
CA GLU A 5 -8.23 4.91 2.15
C GLU A 5 -9.75 4.65 2.05
N ILE A 6 -10.20 4.45 0.80
CA ILE A 6 -11.60 4.19 0.45
C ILE A 6 -12.15 3.00 1.26
N PHE A 7 -13.24 3.22 2.01
CA PHE A 7 -13.90 2.22 2.85
C PHE A 7 -12.98 1.52 3.88
N LYS A 8 -12.01 2.25 4.45
CA LYS A 8 -11.20 1.72 5.57
C LYS A 8 -12.07 1.19 6.73
N GLY A 9 -11.65 0.08 7.33
CA GLY A 9 -12.30 -0.49 8.51
C GLY A 9 -13.36 -1.57 8.24
N THR A 10 -13.54 -2.01 6.99
CA THR A 10 -14.35 -3.20 6.64
C THR A 10 -13.50 -4.38 6.17
N ASN A 11 -14.15 -5.51 5.88
CA ASN A 11 -13.54 -6.70 5.30
C ASN A 11 -12.77 -6.36 4.01
N THR A 12 -11.56 -6.91 3.86
CA THR A 12 -10.67 -6.63 2.71
C THR A 12 -11.33 -6.92 1.35
N VAL A 13 -12.04 -8.04 1.21
CA VAL A 13 -12.67 -8.43 -0.06
C VAL A 13 -13.77 -7.42 -0.44
N GLU A 14 -14.64 -7.08 0.51
CA GLU A 14 -15.71 -6.11 0.28
C GLU A 14 -15.15 -4.70 0.03
N ARG A 15 -14.10 -4.31 0.77
CA ARG A 15 -13.42 -3.02 0.60
C ARG A 15 -12.88 -2.86 -0.81
N ILE A 16 -12.12 -3.84 -1.30
CA ILE A 16 -11.52 -3.81 -2.64
C ILE A 16 -12.61 -3.76 -3.71
N ALA A 17 -13.62 -4.63 -3.62
CA ALA A 17 -14.73 -4.65 -4.57
C ALA A 17 -15.51 -3.32 -4.62
N ALA A 18 -15.79 -2.73 -3.46
CA ALA A 18 -16.48 -1.46 -3.37
C ALA A 18 -15.61 -0.30 -3.90
N ALA A 19 -14.33 -0.27 -3.53
CA ALA A 19 -13.39 0.75 -3.99
C ALA A 19 -13.19 0.71 -5.50
N GLU A 20 -13.02 -0.48 -6.07
CA GLU A 20 -12.89 -0.69 -7.52
C GLU A 20 -14.14 -0.18 -8.26
N SER A 21 -15.33 -0.54 -7.79
CA SER A 21 -16.61 -0.10 -8.37
C SER A 21 -16.76 1.42 -8.36
N VAL A 22 -16.47 2.07 -7.23
CA VAL A 22 -16.53 3.53 -7.09
C VAL A 22 -15.51 4.22 -8.01
N LEU A 23 -14.27 3.75 -8.03
CA LEU A 23 -13.22 4.33 -8.86
C LEU A 23 -13.50 4.14 -10.36
N ASN A 24 -14.07 3.00 -10.77
CA ASN A 24 -14.51 2.80 -12.15
C ASN A 24 -15.60 3.79 -12.54
N TYR A 25 -16.62 3.97 -11.70
CA TYR A 25 -17.67 4.95 -11.94
C TYR A 25 -17.13 6.39 -12.07
N LEU A 26 -16.21 6.78 -11.17
CA LEU A 26 -15.63 8.12 -11.18
C LEU A 26 -14.73 8.36 -12.40
N ASN A 27 -14.04 7.33 -12.90
CA ASN A 27 -13.23 7.42 -14.11
C ASN A 27 -14.08 7.75 -15.35
N ASP A 28 -15.32 7.26 -15.40
CA ASP A 28 -16.22 7.49 -16.54
C ASP A 28 -16.84 8.91 -16.51
N CYS A 29 -16.72 9.61 -15.39
CA CYS A 29 -17.18 10.99 -15.23
C CYS A 29 -16.17 11.98 -15.84
N LYS A 30 -16.41 12.41 -17.09
CA LYS A 30 -15.50 13.25 -17.91
C LYS A 30 -15.00 14.56 -17.28
N GLN A 31 -15.69 15.10 -16.27
CA GLN A 31 -15.30 16.35 -15.58
C GLN A 31 -14.59 16.10 -14.25
N THR A 32 -14.36 14.84 -13.89
CA THR A 32 -13.75 14.45 -12.62
C THR A 32 -12.32 14.00 -12.84
N ARG A 33 -11.39 14.55 -12.05
CA ARG A 33 -10.06 13.97 -11.86
C ARG A 33 -9.98 13.37 -10.47
N VAL A 34 -9.47 12.16 -10.37
CA VAL A 34 -9.40 11.40 -9.11
C VAL A 34 -7.94 11.14 -8.76
N MET A 35 -7.62 11.32 -7.49
CA MET A 35 -6.41 10.83 -6.87
C MET A 35 -6.83 10.06 -5.61
N ALA A 36 -6.46 8.79 -5.53
CA ALA A 36 -6.82 7.92 -4.42
C ALA A 36 -5.55 7.35 -3.79
N ALA A 37 -5.47 7.39 -2.46
CA ALA A 37 -4.46 6.69 -1.68
C ALA A 37 -5.04 5.37 -1.15
N THR A 38 -4.26 4.30 -1.22
CA THR A 38 -4.62 2.97 -0.74
C THR A 38 -3.38 2.14 -0.41
N HIS A 39 -3.50 1.26 0.58
CA HIS A 39 -2.54 0.18 0.85
C HIS A 39 -2.86 -1.14 0.12
N ASP A 40 -3.99 -1.23 -0.57
CA ASP A 40 -4.45 -2.46 -1.24
C ASP A 40 -3.77 -2.62 -2.62
N ILE A 41 -2.69 -3.41 -2.68
CA ILE A 41 -1.93 -3.66 -3.92
C ILE A 41 -2.83 -4.26 -5.02
N GLU A 42 -3.72 -5.18 -4.66
CA GLU A 42 -4.67 -5.82 -5.60
C GLU A 42 -5.52 -4.77 -6.33
N LEU A 43 -6.01 -3.74 -5.62
CA LEU A 43 -6.77 -2.65 -6.23
C LEU A 43 -5.93 -1.88 -7.26
N THR A 44 -4.64 -1.67 -7.00
CA THR A 44 -3.73 -0.99 -7.93
C THR A 44 -3.50 -1.80 -9.22
N GLU A 45 -3.53 -3.12 -9.14
CA GLU A 45 -3.39 -4.03 -10.28
C GLU A 45 -4.69 -4.06 -11.10
N MET A 46 -5.85 -4.19 -10.45
CA MET A 46 -7.17 -4.21 -11.10
C MET A 46 -7.44 -2.93 -11.90
N LEU A 47 -7.01 -1.78 -11.38
CA LEU A 47 -7.25 -0.47 -11.97
C LEU A 47 -6.14 0.01 -12.92
N ALA A 48 -5.07 -0.75 -13.13
CA ALA A 48 -3.88 -0.34 -13.88
C ALA A 48 -4.15 0.06 -15.35
N SER A 49 -5.28 -0.36 -15.94
CA SER A 49 -5.69 0.02 -17.29
C SER A 49 -6.38 1.39 -17.39
N LYS A 50 -6.87 1.92 -16.26
CA LYS A 50 -7.64 3.17 -16.19
C LYS A 50 -6.94 4.25 -15.37
N TYR A 51 -6.16 3.84 -14.38
CA TYR A 51 -5.44 4.71 -13.48
C TYR A 51 -3.93 4.52 -13.62
N THR A 52 -3.18 5.61 -13.43
CA THR A 52 -1.72 5.56 -13.33
C THR A 52 -1.32 5.39 -11.88
N ASN A 53 -0.53 4.35 -11.60
CA ASN A 53 -0.04 4.08 -10.25
C ASN A 53 1.18 4.92 -9.91
N TYR A 54 1.19 5.43 -8.68
CA TYR A 54 2.31 6.12 -8.07
C TYR A 54 2.49 5.66 -6.62
N HIS A 55 3.70 5.78 -6.09
CA HIS A 55 3.98 5.46 -4.70
C HIS A 55 4.99 6.43 -4.07
N PHE A 56 4.94 6.49 -2.74
CA PHE A 56 6.05 6.95 -1.92
C PHE A 56 6.88 5.75 -1.49
N ARG A 57 8.17 5.98 -1.21
CA ARG A 57 9.06 4.93 -0.72
C ARG A 57 9.81 5.39 0.52
N GLU A 58 9.84 4.51 1.49
CA GLU A 58 10.70 4.56 2.65
C GLU A 58 11.94 3.67 2.45
N TYR A 59 13.04 4.06 3.08
CA TYR A 59 14.26 3.27 3.14
C TYR A 59 14.87 3.33 4.54
N ILE A 60 15.68 2.33 4.86
CA ILE A 60 16.32 2.22 6.17
C ILE A 60 17.81 2.44 6.02
N SER A 61 18.36 3.30 6.86
CA SER A 61 19.79 3.57 6.94
C SER A 61 20.15 3.81 8.41
N ASN A 62 21.27 3.24 8.89
CA ASN A 62 21.74 3.42 10.27
C ASN A 62 20.66 3.20 11.35
N ASP A 63 19.81 2.18 11.18
CA ASP A 63 18.70 1.85 12.08
C ASP A 63 17.65 2.96 12.25
N GLU A 64 17.57 3.85 11.26
CA GLU A 64 16.54 4.88 11.15
C GLU A 64 15.74 4.71 9.86
N ILE A 65 14.48 5.12 9.90
CA ILE A 65 13.60 5.15 8.73
C ILE A 65 13.61 6.54 8.10
N TYR A 66 13.79 6.56 6.78
CA TYR A 66 13.79 7.77 5.98
C TYR A 66 12.70 7.71 4.93
N PHE A 67 12.04 8.86 4.74
CA PHE A 67 11.08 9.10 3.68
C PHE A 67 11.65 10.19 2.78
N ASP A 68 11.79 9.92 1.49
CA ASP A 68 12.26 10.95 0.55
C ASP A 68 11.14 11.91 0.13
N TYR A 69 9.89 11.57 0.45
CA TYR A 69 8.69 12.32 0.09
C TYR A 69 8.54 12.57 -1.42
N LEU A 70 9.15 11.72 -2.25
CA LEU A 70 9.07 11.80 -3.70
C LEU A 70 7.99 10.86 -4.24
N ILE A 71 7.19 11.38 -5.17
CA ILE A 71 6.25 10.57 -5.96
C ILE A 71 7.04 9.79 -7.00
N LYS A 72 6.90 8.47 -7.00
CA LYS A 72 7.58 7.55 -7.93
C LYS A 72 6.56 6.80 -8.77
N ASP A 73 6.90 6.53 -10.02
CA ASP A 73 6.04 5.77 -10.93
C ASP A 73 5.85 4.32 -10.48
N GLY A 74 4.67 3.77 -10.75
CA GLY A 74 4.30 2.39 -10.47
C GLY A 74 3.73 2.15 -9.07
N ALA A 75 3.21 0.94 -8.86
CA ALA A 75 2.71 0.50 -7.56
C ALA A 75 3.87 0.28 -6.57
N SER A 76 3.60 0.46 -5.27
CA SER A 76 4.61 0.18 -4.25
C SER A 76 4.89 -1.32 -4.16
N ASN A 77 6.17 -1.67 -4.09
CA ASN A 77 6.63 -3.05 -3.86
C ASN A 77 7.34 -3.22 -2.50
N THR A 78 7.35 -2.19 -1.66
CA THR A 78 8.02 -2.23 -0.36
C THR A 78 7.07 -2.67 0.75
N ARG A 79 7.55 -3.56 1.62
CA ARG A 79 6.86 -4.00 2.84
C ARG A 79 7.82 -3.88 4.03
N ASN A 80 8.01 -2.67 4.55
CA ASN A 80 9.02 -2.43 5.58
C ASN A 80 8.49 -2.58 7.03
N ALA A 81 7.25 -3.03 7.21
CA ALA A 81 6.63 -3.18 8.53
C ALA A 81 7.42 -4.13 9.47
N ILE A 82 8.06 -5.17 8.94
CA ILE A 82 8.88 -6.08 9.76
C ILE A 82 10.18 -5.41 10.20
N GLU A 83 10.83 -4.66 9.30
CA GLU A 83 12.04 -3.91 9.66
C GLU A 83 11.78 -2.84 10.72
N LEU A 84 10.55 -2.28 10.77
CA LEU A 84 10.15 -1.38 11.86
C LEU A 84 10.31 -2.03 13.23
N LEU A 85 10.05 -3.35 13.37
CA LEU A 85 10.24 -4.07 14.64
C LEU A 85 11.72 -4.03 15.09
N ARG A 86 12.64 -4.15 14.13
CA ARG A 86 14.08 -4.15 14.38
C ARG A 86 14.55 -2.78 14.87
N ILE A 87 14.17 -1.71 14.19
CA ILE A 87 14.62 -0.34 14.52
C ILE A 87 13.91 0.26 15.75
N THR A 88 12.72 -0.25 16.11
CA THR A 88 12.00 0.16 17.32
C THR A 88 12.34 -0.68 18.56
N ASN A 89 13.40 -1.49 18.49
CA ASN A 89 13.91 -2.33 19.59
C ASN A 89 12.87 -3.30 20.18
N PHE A 90 11.99 -3.87 19.35
CA PHE A 90 11.21 -5.03 19.78
C PHE A 90 12.15 -6.21 20.12
N PRO A 91 11.72 -7.13 21.00
CA PRO A 91 12.52 -8.31 21.31
C PRO A 91 12.88 -9.07 20.03
N LYS A 92 14.17 -9.44 19.89
CA LYS A 92 14.69 -10.12 18.70
C LYS A 92 13.83 -11.30 18.25
N LYS A 93 13.30 -12.07 19.20
CA LYS A 93 12.38 -13.18 18.93
C LYS A 93 11.15 -12.77 18.11
N VAL A 94 10.55 -11.61 18.40
CA VAL A 94 9.36 -11.10 17.68
C VAL A 94 9.71 -10.79 16.22
N TYR A 95 10.87 -10.18 15.98
CA TYR A 95 11.38 -9.90 14.64
C TYR A 95 11.69 -11.18 13.86
N ASP A 96 12.43 -12.12 14.48
CA ASP A 96 12.79 -13.40 13.88
C ASP A 96 11.54 -14.24 13.53
N ASP A 97 10.54 -14.28 14.43
CA ASP A 97 9.28 -14.99 14.22
C ASP A 97 8.47 -14.35 13.06
N ALA A 98 8.48 -13.01 12.94
CA ALA A 98 7.80 -12.31 11.86
C ALA A 98 8.45 -12.60 10.49
N LEU A 99 9.78 -12.59 10.40
CA LEU A 99 10.51 -12.95 9.18
C LEU A 99 10.20 -14.38 8.73
N LYS A 100 10.16 -15.33 9.68
CA LYS A 100 9.84 -16.72 9.38
C LYS A 100 8.44 -16.88 8.77
N LYS A 101 7.44 -16.17 9.29
CA LYS A 101 6.07 -16.22 8.76
C LYS A 101 5.95 -15.73 7.31
N ILE A 102 6.68 -14.67 6.93
CA ILE A 102 6.69 -14.20 5.54
C ILE A 102 7.32 -15.24 4.60
N ALA A 103 8.41 -15.89 5.03
CA ALA A 103 9.07 -16.91 4.23
C ALA A 103 8.15 -18.14 3.99
N GLU A 104 7.29 -18.47 4.95
CA GLU A 104 6.30 -19.55 4.83
C GLU A 104 5.11 -19.18 3.92
N GLN A 105 4.71 -17.91 3.85
CA GLN A 105 3.62 -17.43 3.00
C GLN A 105 4.02 -17.18 1.54
N SER A 106 5.32 -17.14 1.25
CA SER A 106 5.86 -16.92 -0.10
C SER A 106 6.16 -18.23 -0.85
N LYS A 107 5.68 -19.36 -0.31
CA LYS A 107 5.82 -20.73 -0.85
C LYS A 107 4.47 -21.24 -1.32
#